data_AF-A0A9W7C548-F1
#
_entry.id   AF-A0A9W7C548-F1
#
_cell.length_a   1.000
_cell.length_b   1.000
_cell.length_c   1.000
_cell.angle_alpha   90.00
_cell.angle_beta   90.00
_cell.angle_gamma   90.00
#
_symmetry.space_group_name_H-M   'P 1'
#
loop_
_entity.id
_entity.type
_entity.pdbx_description
1 polymer ?
#
loop_
_entity_poly.entity_id
_entity_poly.type
_entity_poly.pdbx_seq_one_letter_code
_entity_poly.pdbx_strand_id
1 'polypeptide(L)'
;MSISNISPPKPPEDPNTVTLTRLSPASHPSVISRVKEICIQAFTRESVASQITSASPTSFLPSAFAAIKDGEVVGYVCLKKYNQAKSENGGECRSAVLHTLCVDNSTRSSGIGSAIVLALKNRAIQNDLHYLLLAAALGPTQSRLITFYSRFNFRVIPDAEGASNMGEGLSNKITEEALGGLSALLMLRSGITSKEIQAGTSAKWMKCRLITRHPPSSSSSSLRPESFIYEKEGCWKFLNGGGLRSELQIGPSCGVAALYMCLSLNENSGGSKIREDLLLRGIELNLTIDGEFFSIHNLKKLIERSSASEKFPRSLIYPFPDFKDIVNIIDLNSGCTLVPFDVLGNGVTLRSGNSSHWGVISGYELNSERLYVQHSQNLKGFECEYELLKESNNQLYECGRKYKDKVAETGEMDLKGNCLLLLNSALLDDGYKNENKQII
;
A
#
# COMPACT_ATOMS: atom_id res chain seq x y z
N MET A 1 37.34 -33.63 -15.03
CA MET A 1 37.35 -32.18 -15.28
C MET A 1 36.16 -31.58 -14.58
N SER A 2 36.41 -30.85 -13.49
CA SER A 2 35.38 -30.28 -12.61
C SER A 2 34.85 -28.99 -13.26
N ILE A 3 33.56 -28.96 -13.59
CA ILE A 3 32.91 -27.76 -14.10
C ILE A 3 32.74 -26.81 -12.91
N SER A 4 33.58 -25.78 -12.86
CA SER A 4 33.49 -24.71 -11.87
C SER A 4 32.17 -23.95 -12.04
N ASN A 5 31.41 -23.83 -10.95
CA ASN A 5 30.21 -23.01 -10.86
C ASN A 5 30.53 -21.55 -11.23
N ILE A 6 30.20 -21.16 -12.45
CA ILE A 6 30.22 -19.77 -12.88
C ILE A 6 28.98 -19.12 -12.29
N SER A 7 29.16 -18.27 -11.27
CA SER A 7 28.08 -17.43 -10.75
C SER A 7 27.52 -16.57 -11.88
N PRO A 8 26.19 -16.48 -12.04
CA PRO A 8 25.60 -15.67 -13.09
C PRO A 8 26.05 -14.20 -12.96
N PRO A 9 26.22 -13.49 -14.09
CA PRO A 9 26.62 -12.09 -14.08
C PRO A 9 25.61 -11.27 -13.28
N LYS A 10 26.14 -10.43 -12.38
CA LYS A 10 25.33 -9.49 -11.60
C LYS A 10 24.60 -8.56 -12.59
N PRO A 11 23.27 -8.35 -12.46
CA PRO A 11 22.55 -7.45 -13.35
C PRO A 11 23.18 -6.04 -13.31
N PRO A 12 23.14 -5.29 -14.42
CA PRO A 12 23.68 -3.93 -14.48
C PRO A 12 23.03 -3.07 -13.40
N GLU A 13 23.86 -2.46 -12.55
CA GLU A 13 23.40 -1.60 -11.46
C GLU A 13 22.84 -0.30 -12.05
N ASP A 14 21.65 0.11 -11.59
CA ASP A 14 21.06 1.40 -11.96
C ASP A 14 22.03 2.51 -11.50
N PRO A 15 22.48 3.42 -12.40
CA PRO A 15 23.44 4.48 -12.07
C PRO A 15 22.94 5.47 -10.99
N ASN A 16 21.68 5.35 -10.55
CA ASN A 16 21.12 6.11 -9.44
C ASN A 16 20.90 5.30 -8.16
N THR A 17 21.51 4.11 -8.06
CA THR A 17 21.38 3.27 -6.88
C THR A 17 22.10 3.89 -5.68
N VAL A 18 21.33 4.21 -4.64
CA VAL A 18 21.86 4.57 -3.31
C VAL A 18 21.69 3.39 -2.38
N THR A 19 22.76 3.04 -1.67
CA THR A 19 22.74 2.01 -0.63
C THR A 19 22.72 2.63 0.76
N LEU A 20 22.03 2.00 1.71
CA LEU A 20 22.01 2.43 3.11
C LEU A 20 22.89 1.50 3.95
N THR A 21 23.99 2.03 4.45
CA THR A 21 24.92 1.31 5.33
C THR A 21 24.67 1.68 6.78
N ARG A 22 24.40 0.68 7.63
CA ARG A 22 24.19 0.88 9.07
C ARG A 22 25.43 1.51 9.70
N LEU A 23 25.23 2.57 10.47
CA LEU A 23 26.28 3.14 11.29
C LEU A 23 26.32 2.45 12.67
N SER A 24 27.52 2.25 13.17
CA SER A 24 27.82 1.76 14.52
C SER A 24 29.09 2.46 15.04
N PRO A 25 29.41 2.34 16.33
CA PRO A 25 30.69 2.83 16.85
C PRO A 25 31.92 2.21 16.17
N ALA A 26 31.76 1.06 15.51
CA ALA A 26 32.81 0.37 14.76
C ALA A 26 32.85 0.75 13.27
N SER A 27 31.97 1.62 12.79
CA SER A 27 32.01 2.11 11.41
C SER A 27 33.30 2.87 11.13
N HIS A 28 33.78 2.81 9.88
CA HIS A 28 35.04 3.44 9.49
C HIS A 28 35.05 4.95 9.84
N PRO A 29 36.12 5.48 10.46
CA PRO A 29 36.16 6.88 10.91
C PRO A 29 35.88 7.91 9.80
N SER A 30 36.33 7.66 8.57
CA SER A 30 36.06 8.57 7.44
C SER A 30 34.57 8.67 7.11
N VAL A 31 33.82 7.56 7.20
CA VAL A 31 32.36 7.55 6.96
C VAL A 31 31.66 8.36 8.05
N ILE A 32 32.03 8.15 9.31
CA ILE A 32 31.47 8.91 10.44
C ILE A 32 31.78 10.40 10.31
N SER A 33 33.02 10.76 9.99
CA SER A 33 33.44 12.15 9.77
C SER A 33 32.60 12.80 8.67
N ARG A 34 32.44 12.11 7.54
CA ARG A 34 31.70 12.63 6.40
C ARG A 34 30.20 12.80 6.70
N VAL A 35 29.60 11.85 7.40
CA VAL A 35 28.21 11.96 7.89
C VAL A 35 28.04 13.16 8.84
N LYS A 36 29.00 13.38 9.75
CA LYS A 36 28.99 14.54 10.66
C LYS A 36 29.06 15.85 9.89
N GLU A 37 29.94 15.96 8.90
CA GLU A 37 30.03 17.14 8.03
C GLU A 37 28.69 17.43 7.33
N ILE A 38 28.07 16.42 6.71
CA ILE A 38 26.76 16.57 6.05
C ILE A 38 25.69 17.02 7.04
N CYS A 39 25.65 16.44 8.25
CA CYS A 39 24.71 16.86 9.29
C CYS A 39 24.94 18.28 9.79
N ILE A 40 26.21 18.70 9.99
CA ILE A 40 26.54 20.07 10.40
C ILE A 40 26.16 21.06 9.30
N GLN A 41 26.45 20.75 8.04
CA GLN A 41 26.02 21.58 6.91
C GLN A 41 24.50 21.66 6.80
N ALA A 42 23.79 20.57 7.10
CA ALA A 42 22.35 20.50 6.95
C ALA A 42 21.55 20.98 8.16
N PHE A 43 22.13 21.04 9.36
CA PHE A 43 21.40 21.33 10.61
C PHE A 43 22.12 22.29 11.58
N THR A 44 23.31 22.80 11.21
CA THR A 44 24.20 23.62 12.04
C THR A 44 24.62 22.98 13.38
N ARG A 45 24.38 21.67 13.54
CA ARG A 45 24.66 20.93 14.78
C ARG A 45 25.01 19.48 14.51
N GLU A 46 25.93 18.95 15.32
CA GLU A 46 26.30 17.54 15.30
C GLU A 46 25.33 16.75 16.21
N SER A 47 24.71 15.71 15.67
CA SER A 47 23.81 14.83 16.44
C SER A 47 23.99 13.35 16.11
N VAL A 48 25.03 13.03 15.32
CA VAL A 48 25.26 11.69 14.78
C VAL A 48 25.81 10.80 15.87
N ALA A 49 26.74 11.29 16.69
CA ALA A 49 27.35 10.51 17.77
C ALA A 49 26.29 9.92 18.70
N SER A 50 25.38 10.74 19.24
CA SER A 50 24.32 10.27 20.15
C SER A 50 23.31 9.32 19.49
N GLN A 51 23.08 9.47 18.18
CA GLN A 51 22.19 8.60 17.39
C GLN A 51 22.83 7.24 17.06
N ILE A 52 24.17 7.17 16.96
CA ILE A 52 24.90 5.91 16.79
C ILE A 52 24.93 5.11 18.10
N THR A 53 25.18 5.76 19.24
CA THR A 53 25.39 5.07 20.53
C THR A 53 24.08 4.56 21.16
N SER A 54 22.93 5.16 20.81
CA SER A 54 21.63 4.81 21.41
C SER A 54 20.99 3.54 20.84
N ALA A 55 21.60 2.90 19.84
CA ALA A 55 21.10 1.65 19.28
C ALA A 55 21.46 0.47 20.19
N SER A 56 20.50 0.00 20.98
CA SER A 56 20.65 -1.29 21.68
C SER A 56 20.97 -2.38 20.65
N PRO A 57 21.95 -3.27 20.89
CA PRO A 57 22.20 -4.41 20.00
C PRO A 57 20.98 -5.33 19.85
N THR A 58 20.02 -5.26 20.78
CA THR A 58 18.75 -5.99 20.72
C THR A 58 17.63 -5.26 19.98
N SER A 59 17.83 -4.02 19.51
CA SER A 59 16.80 -3.32 18.74
C SER A 59 16.71 -3.92 17.33
N PHE A 60 15.51 -4.34 16.96
CA PHE A 60 15.23 -4.89 15.64
C PHE A 60 15.44 -3.88 14.50
N LEU A 61 15.49 -2.57 14.81
CA LEU A 61 15.79 -1.51 13.86
C LEU A 61 17.10 -0.83 14.20
N PRO A 62 18.04 -0.74 13.24
CA PRO A 62 19.15 0.19 13.34
C PRO A 62 18.64 1.63 13.33
N SER A 63 19.21 2.46 14.19
CA SER A 63 18.77 3.85 14.33
C SER A 63 19.40 4.79 13.29
N ALA A 64 20.56 4.46 12.71
CA ALA A 64 21.35 5.40 11.92
C ALA A 64 22.01 4.72 10.70
N PHE A 65 21.99 5.40 9.56
CA PHE A 65 22.51 4.92 8.28
C PHE A 65 23.24 6.02 7.52
N ALA A 66 24.37 5.67 6.89
CA ALA A 66 24.99 6.46 5.83
C ALA A 66 24.38 6.06 4.48
N ALA A 67 24.02 7.05 3.67
CA ALA A 67 23.64 6.84 2.28
C ALA A 67 24.90 6.88 1.40
N ILE A 68 25.18 5.80 0.68
CA ILE A 68 26.38 5.64 -0.15
C ILE A 68 25.98 5.52 -1.61
N LYS A 69 26.61 6.32 -2.47
CA LYS A 69 26.53 6.23 -3.93
C LYS A 69 27.95 6.25 -4.49
N ASP A 70 28.28 5.30 -5.36
CA ASP A 70 29.59 5.19 -6.01
C ASP A 70 30.77 5.18 -5.00
N GLY A 71 30.57 4.55 -3.83
CA GLY A 71 31.55 4.48 -2.75
C GLY A 71 31.61 5.71 -1.84
N GLU A 72 30.94 6.80 -2.21
CA GLU A 72 30.95 8.07 -1.48
C GLU A 72 29.72 8.24 -0.58
N VAL A 73 29.92 8.87 0.58
CA VAL A 73 28.81 9.20 1.48
C VAL A 73 28.12 10.46 0.96
N VAL A 74 26.87 10.29 0.50
CA VAL A 74 26.05 11.35 -0.10
C VAL A 74 24.90 11.81 0.78
N GLY A 75 24.66 11.14 1.92
CA GLY A 75 23.60 11.53 2.84
C GLY A 75 23.59 10.73 4.13
N TYR A 76 22.62 11.05 4.98
CA TYR A 76 22.43 10.45 6.29
C TYR A 76 20.94 10.26 6.60
N VAL A 77 20.62 9.13 7.23
CA VAL A 77 19.26 8.79 7.65
C VAL A 77 19.26 8.28 9.08
N CYS A 78 18.32 8.75 9.89
CA CYS A 78 18.07 8.27 11.24
C CYS A 78 16.60 7.85 11.41
N LEU A 79 16.39 6.61 11.86
CA LEU A 79 15.09 6.06 12.25
C LEU A 79 15.02 5.91 13.77
N LYS A 80 13.87 6.23 14.36
CA LYS A 80 13.56 5.89 15.75
C LYS A 80 12.39 4.93 15.80
N LYS A 81 12.49 3.89 16.61
CA LYS A 81 11.39 2.97 16.87
C LYS A 81 10.21 3.74 17.46
N TYR A 82 9.02 3.53 16.92
CA TYR A 82 7.78 4.09 17.44
C TYR A 82 6.85 2.96 17.84
N ASN A 83 6.74 2.75 19.14
CA ASN A 83 5.80 1.78 19.71
C ASN A 83 4.43 2.45 19.75
N GLN A 84 3.54 2.07 18.85
CA GLN A 84 2.13 2.37 19.06
C GLN A 84 1.60 1.54 20.24
N ALA A 85 0.64 2.09 20.98
CA ALA A 85 -0.23 1.29 21.82
C ALA A 85 -0.79 0.13 20.99
N LYS A 86 -1.00 -1.05 21.61
CA LYS A 86 -1.52 -2.24 20.94
C LYS A 86 -2.68 -1.84 20.02
N SER A 87 -2.66 -2.31 18.76
CA SER A 87 -3.79 -2.07 17.87
C SER A 87 -5.06 -2.63 18.53
N GLU A 88 -6.23 -2.05 18.21
CA GLU A 88 -7.53 -2.52 18.74
C GLU A 88 -7.76 -4.02 18.48
N ASN A 89 -7.09 -4.58 17.47
CA ASN A 89 -7.15 -5.99 17.09
C ASN A 89 -6.03 -6.86 17.73
N GLY A 90 -5.30 -6.35 18.72
CA GLY A 90 -4.28 -7.10 19.45
C GLY A 90 -2.96 -7.37 18.70
N GLY A 91 -2.85 -6.99 17.42
CA GLY A 91 -1.61 -7.11 16.65
C GLY A 91 -0.58 -6.03 17.02
N GLU A 92 0.71 -6.39 17.10
CA GLU A 92 1.81 -5.43 17.25
C GLU A 92 1.98 -4.60 15.97
N CYS A 93 1.60 -3.34 16.03
CA CYS A 93 1.86 -2.41 14.94
C CYS A 93 3.31 -1.90 15.04
N ARG A 94 4.21 -2.43 14.20
CA ARG A 94 5.60 -1.97 14.13
C ARG A 94 5.70 -0.72 13.27
N SER A 95 6.06 0.40 13.90
CA SER A 95 6.24 1.68 13.21
C SER A 95 7.62 2.26 13.53
N ALA A 96 8.13 3.10 12.62
CA ALA A 96 9.31 3.90 12.89
C ALA A 96 9.10 5.35 12.46
N VAL A 97 9.74 6.27 13.17
CA VAL A 97 9.79 7.69 12.85
C VAL A 97 11.10 7.95 12.11
N LEU A 98 10.99 8.49 10.90
CA LEU A 98 12.10 9.11 10.19
C LEU A 98 12.47 10.40 10.92
N HIS A 99 13.43 10.27 11.82
CA HIS A 99 13.91 11.35 12.67
C HIS A 99 14.80 12.29 11.87
N THR A 100 15.70 11.78 11.03
CA THR A 100 16.61 12.66 10.28
C THR A 100 16.79 12.13 8.87
N LEU A 101 16.72 13.01 7.89
CA LEU A 101 17.16 12.76 6.52
C LEU A 101 17.87 14.02 6.05
N CYS A 102 19.13 13.90 5.65
CA CYS A 102 19.84 14.96 4.97
C CYS A 102 20.69 14.41 3.83
N VAL A 103 20.92 15.29 2.85
CA VAL A 103 21.67 15.02 1.63
C VAL A 103 22.78 16.05 1.56
N ASP A 104 23.96 15.61 1.15
CA ASP A 104 25.11 16.47 0.91
C ASP A 104 24.75 17.60 -0.06
N ASN A 105 25.18 18.83 0.25
CA ASN A 105 24.81 20.01 -0.50
C ASN A 105 25.17 19.91 -2.00
N SER A 106 26.32 19.32 -2.32
CA SER A 106 26.80 19.20 -3.70
C SER A 106 25.97 18.25 -4.56
N THR A 107 25.20 17.36 -3.93
CA THR A 107 24.39 16.34 -4.60
C THR A 107 22.88 16.62 -4.52
N ARG A 108 22.46 17.75 -3.94
CA ARG A 108 21.05 18.14 -3.94
C ARG A 108 20.54 18.34 -5.36
N SER A 109 19.23 18.16 -5.55
CA SER A 109 18.55 18.24 -6.85
C SER A 109 18.96 17.20 -7.90
N SER A 110 19.89 16.29 -7.60
CA SER A 110 20.27 15.17 -8.48
C SER A 110 19.45 13.87 -8.26
N GLY A 111 18.36 13.96 -7.48
CA GLY A 111 17.52 12.80 -7.15
C GLY A 111 18.00 11.94 -5.97
N ILE A 112 19.16 12.24 -5.35
CA ILE A 112 19.69 11.48 -4.21
C ILE A 112 18.70 11.39 -3.04
N GLY A 113 18.02 12.48 -2.70
CA GLY A 113 17.00 12.46 -1.65
C GLY A 113 15.89 11.45 -1.95
N SER A 114 15.45 11.37 -3.21
CA SER A 114 14.44 10.42 -3.67
C SER A 114 14.94 8.98 -3.56
N ALA A 115 16.16 8.71 -4.01
CA ALA A 115 16.80 7.40 -3.92
C ALA A 115 16.96 6.93 -2.47
N ILE A 116 17.34 7.84 -1.56
CA ILE A 116 17.44 7.57 -0.12
C ILE A 116 16.08 7.16 0.46
N VAL A 117 14.99 7.89 0.15
CA VAL A 117 13.64 7.56 0.67
C VAL A 117 13.18 6.20 0.16
N LEU A 118 13.46 5.86 -1.10
CA LEU A 118 13.15 4.54 -1.66
C LEU A 118 13.95 3.42 -0.97
N ALA A 119 15.25 3.61 -0.81
CA ALA A 119 16.11 2.66 -0.09
C ALA A 119 15.66 2.49 1.38
N LEU A 120 15.23 3.58 2.02
CA LEU A 120 14.69 3.56 3.37
C LEU A 120 13.40 2.76 3.47
N LYS A 121 12.45 2.97 2.55
CA LYS A 121 11.19 2.21 2.50
C LYS A 121 11.47 0.72 2.32
N ASN A 122 12.37 0.36 1.40
CA ASN A 122 12.77 -1.03 1.18
C ASN A 122 13.38 -1.64 2.44
N ARG A 123 14.27 -0.91 3.12
CA ARG A 123 14.87 -1.35 4.37
C ARG A 123 13.83 -1.52 5.47
N ALA A 124 12.88 -0.59 5.58
CA ALA A 124 11.82 -0.66 6.57
C ALA A 124 10.90 -1.86 6.34
N ILE A 125 10.56 -2.16 5.08
CA ILE A 125 9.83 -3.39 4.68
C ILE A 125 10.62 -4.64 5.07
N GLN A 126 11.93 -4.69 4.82
CA GLN A 126 12.80 -5.81 5.22
C GLN A 126 12.86 -6.02 6.74
N ASN A 127 12.57 -4.99 7.53
CA ASN A 127 12.53 -5.04 8.99
C ASN A 127 11.09 -5.11 9.53
N ASP A 128 10.14 -5.52 8.68
CA ASP A 128 8.74 -5.77 9.04
C ASP A 128 8.06 -4.55 9.71
N LEU A 129 8.39 -3.35 9.22
CA LEU A 129 7.70 -2.13 9.61
C LEU A 129 6.43 -1.94 8.79
N HIS A 130 5.31 -1.69 9.45
CA HIS A 130 4.03 -1.37 8.81
C HIS A 130 3.91 0.11 8.40
N TYR A 131 4.57 1.01 9.13
CA TYR A 131 4.49 2.44 8.87
C TYR A 131 5.83 3.14 9.07
N LEU A 132 6.09 4.12 8.18
CA LEU A 132 7.05 5.20 8.43
C LEU A 132 6.29 6.48 8.76
N LEU A 133 6.72 7.15 9.81
CA LEU A 133 6.19 8.42 10.26
C LEU A 133 7.24 9.50 10.10
N LEU A 134 6.86 10.74 9.81
CA LEU A 134 7.78 11.87 9.87
C LEU A 134 7.02 13.13 10.24
N ALA A 135 7.70 14.10 10.84
CA ALA A 135 7.19 15.44 11.02
C ALA A 135 7.84 16.34 9.97
N ALA A 136 7.01 16.96 9.11
CA ALA A 136 7.50 18.00 8.21
C ALA A 136 7.87 19.23 9.05
N ALA A 137 9.10 19.73 8.87
CA ALA A 137 9.60 20.85 9.64
C ALA A 137 8.69 22.08 9.53
N LEU A 138 8.58 22.82 10.63
CA LEU A 138 7.87 24.09 10.71
C LEU A 138 8.53 25.14 9.81
N GLY A 139 7.73 26.06 9.27
CA GLY A 139 8.22 27.22 8.51
C GLY A 139 7.99 27.14 6.99
N PRO A 140 8.62 28.04 6.22
CA PRO A 140 8.30 28.28 4.80
C PRO A 140 8.60 27.08 3.88
N THR A 141 9.37 26.10 4.35
CA THR A 141 9.70 24.89 3.59
C THR A 141 8.74 23.72 3.82
N GLN A 142 7.78 23.84 4.74
CA GLN A 142 6.88 22.74 5.10
C GLN A 142 6.12 22.20 3.89
N SER A 143 5.57 23.09 3.05
CA SER A 143 4.83 22.72 1.82
C SER A 143 5.71 21.96 0.81
N ARG A 144 6.99 22.35 0.68
CA ARG A 144 7.95 21.68 -0.20
C ARG A 144 8.30 20.29 0.31
N LEU A 145 8.51 20.13 1.61
CA LEU A 145 8.76 18.82 2.22
C LEU A 145 7.53 17.91 2.09
N ILE A 146 6.32 18.43 2.33
CA ILE A 146 5.07 17.68 2.11
C ILE A 146 4.99 17.22 0.64
N THR A 147 5.25 18.12 -0.31
CA THR A 147 5.26 17.80 -1.75
C THR A 147 6.34 16.78 -2.13
N PHE A 148 7.51 16.85 -1.49
CA PHE A 148 8.59 15.89 -1.72
C PHE A 148 8.21 14.50 -1.20
N TYR A 149 7.75 14.41 0.05
CA TYR A 149 7.42 13.13 0.68
C TYR A 149 6.13 12.51 0.14
N SER A 150 5.17 13.30 -0.35
CA SER A 150 3.94 12.79 -0.96
C SER A 150 4.20 11.95 -2.22
N ARG A 151 5.28 12.24 -2.97
CA ARG A 151 5.76 11.40 -4.09
C ARG A 151 6.17 9.99 -3.66
N PHE A 152 6.42 9.78 -2.37
CA PHE A 152 6.76 8.48 -1.79
C PHE A 152 5.62 7.89 -0.96
N ASN A 153 4.39 8.40 -1.16
CA ASN A 153 3.16 7.94 -0.50
C ASN A 153 3.11 8.28 0.99
N PHE A 154 3.84 9.31 1.42
CA PHE A 154 3.57 9.92 2.72
C PHE A 154 2.34 10.81 2.60
N ARG A 155 1.38 10.64 3.50
CA ARG A 155 0.20 11.49 3.58
C ARG A 155 0.19 12.27 4.87
N VAL A 156 -0.27 13.51 4.82
CA VAL A 156 -0.45 14.34 6.03
C VAL A 156 -1.50 13.69 6.92
N ILE A 157 -1.17 13.51 8.20
CA ILE A 157 -2.09 13.00 9.22
C ILE A 157 -2.96 14.18 9.66
N PRO A 158 -4.30 14.07 9.60
CA PRO A 158 -5.19 15.12 10.11
C PRO A 158 -4.92 15.40 11.59
N ASP A 159 -4.99 16.67 11.99
CA ASP A 159 -4.57 17.15 13.31
C ASP A 159 -5.31 16.44 14.48
N ALA A 160 -6.49 15.85 14.23
CA ALA A 160 -7.31 15.14 15.21
C ALA A 160 -6.82 13.72 15.58
N GLU A 161 -6.04 13.04 14.72
CA GLU A 161 -5.68 11.61 14.92
C GLU A 161 -4.27 11.38 15.46
N GLY A 162 -3.34 12.35 15.30
CA GLY A 162 -1.90 12.08 15.42
C GLY A 162 -1.13 12.89 16.45
N ALA A 163 -1.50 14.14 16.72
CA ALA A 163 -0.61 15.05 17.45
C ALA A 163 -0.52 14.74 18.95
N SER A 164 -1.64 14.38 19.60
CA SER A 164 -1.70 14.16 21.04
C SER A 164 -1.05 12.84 21.49
N ASN A 165 -1.07 11.80 20.65
CA ASN A 165 -0.55 10.46 20.98
C ASN A 165 0.88 10.20 20.47
N MET A 166 1.41 11.03 19.57
CA MET A 166 2.75 10.83 19.00
C MET A 166 3.88 11.54 19.76
N GLY A 167 3.57 12.20 20.88
CA GLY A 167 4.53 12.76 21.83
C GLY A 167 5.19 14.05 21.34
N GLU A 168 5.09 15.12 22.14
CA GLU A 168 5.70 16.43 21.87
C GLU A 168 7.24 16.40 21.74
N GLY A 169 7.89 15.30 22.15
CA GLY A 169 9.35 15.14 22.16
C GLY A 169 10.01 14.74 20.83
N LEU A 170 9.26 14.52 19.75
CA LEU A 170 9.80 14.04 18.45
C LEU A 170 9.89 15.13 17.36
N SER A 171 9.63 16.39 17.71
CA SER A 171 9.70 17.54 16.80
C SER A 171 11.11 17.76 16.25
N ASN A 172 11.28 17.54 14.95
CA ASN A 172 12.44 17.96 14.19
C ASN A 172 12.50 19.49 14.13
N LYS A 173 13.33 20.08 14.99
CA LYS A 173 13.78 21.47 14.80
C LYS A 173 14.76 21.52 13.61
N ILE A 174 14.28 21.70 12.38
CA ILE A 174 15.15 22.28 11.35
C ILE A 174 15.16 23.78 11.65
N THR A 175 16.31 24.32 12.02
CA THR A 175 16.47 25.76 12.20
C THR A 175 16.50 26.45 10.84
N GLU A 176 16.11 27.72 10.77
CA GLU A 176 16.13 28.47 9.50
C GLU A 176 17.55 28.56 8.91
N GLU A 177 18.56 28.60 9.78
CA GLU A 177 20.00 28.63 9.49
C GLU A 177 20.52 27.34 8.84
N ALA A 178 19.89 26.20 9.14
CA ALA A 178 20.18 24.89 8.56
C ALA A 178 19.75 24.75 7.08
N LEU A 179 18.94 25.69 6.60
CA LEU A 179 18.59 25.87 5.18
C LEU A 179 19.54 26.87 4.48
N GLY A 180 20.63 27.27 5.16
CA GLY A 180 21.73 28.12 4.71
C GLY A 180 22.51 27.51 3.54
N GLY A 181 21.89 27.56 2.39
CA GLY A 181 22.38 27.18 1.07
C GLY A 181 21.34 27.47 -0.02
N LEU A 182 20.06 27.56 0.37
CA LEU A 182 18.95 27.92 -0.54
C LEU A 182 18.25 29.24 -0.17
N SER A 183 18.29 29.69 1.09
CA SER A 183 17.75 31.03 1.45
C SER A 183 18.50 32.18 0.78
N ALA A 184 19.82 32.05 0.59
CA ALA A 184 20.62 33.05 -0.14
C ALA A 184 20.29 33.13 -1.64
N LEU A 185 19.75 32.06 -2.22
CA LEU A 185 19.39 31.96 -3.63
C LEU A 185 17.95 32.42 -3.92
N LEU A 186 17.08 32.45 -2.90
CA LEU A 186 15.65 32.75 -3.04
C LEU A 186 15.23 34.12 -2.46
N MET A 187 16.00 34.71 -1.54
CA MET A 187 15.81 36.12 -1.14
C MET A 187 16.01 37.10 -2.31
N LEU A 188 16.60 36.65 -3.44
CA LEU A 188 16.81 37.47 -4.64
C LEU A 188 15.66 37.40 -5.67
N ARG A 189 14.63 36.54 -5.51
CA ARG A 189 13.61 36.36 -6.57
C ARG A 189 12.13 36.25 -6.18
N SER A 190 11.77 36.12 -4.91
CA SER A 190 10.36 36.08 -4.53
C SER A 190 10.12 36.98 -3.34
N GLY A 191 9.37 38.07 -3.54
CA GLY A 191 8.91 39.00 -2.51
C GLY A 191 7.91 38.36 -1.55
N ILE A 192 8.36 37.33 -0.82
CA ILE A 192 7.61 36.68 0.25
C ILE A 192 7.66 37.63 1.45
N THR A 193 6.50 38.12 1.85
CA THR A 193 6.38 39.05 2.98
C THR A 193 6.28 38.28 4.30
N SER A 194 6.77 38.89 5.38
CA SER A 194 6.82 38.34 6.73
C SER A 194 5.48 37.85 7.32
N LYS A 195 4.34 38.17 6.69
CA LYS A 195 3.01 37.75 7.12
C LYS A 195 2.66 36.28 6.82
N GLU A 196 3.27 35.65 5.81
CA GLU A 196 3.02 34.23 5.50
C GLU A 196 3.72 33.26 6.48
N ILE A 197 4.67 33.76 7.28
CA ILE A 197 5.46 32.96 8.24
C ILE A 197 4.65 32.64 9.51
N GLN A 198 3.57 33.39 9.80
CA GLN A 198 2.79 33.24 11.05
C GLN A 198 1.63 32.23 10.97
N ALA A 199 1.30 31.66 9.82
CA ALA A 199 0.07 30.88 9.63
C ALA A 199 0.18 29.35 9.91
N GLY A 200 1.34 28.84 10.36
CA GLY A 200 1.51 27.40 10.62
C GLY A 200 2.30 27.13 11.90
N THR A 201 1.62 27.12 13.06
CA THR A 201 2.27 26.96 14.36
C THR A 201 2.52 25.50 14.78
N SER A 202 1.96 24.51 14.06
CA SER A 202 2.10 23.09 14.39
C SER A 202 2.81 22.28 13.29
N ALA A 203 3.70 21.39 13.71
CA ALA A 203 4.39 20.49 12.79
C ALA A 203 3.38 19.54 12.15
N LYS A 204 3.33 19.50 10.81
CA LYS A 204 2.45 18.57 10.09
C LYS A 204 3.10 17.20 10.05
N TRP A 205 2.47 16.25 10.72
CA TRP A 205 2.89 14.85 10.67
C TRP A 205 2.47 14.21 9.36
N MET A 206 3.32 13.33 8.84
CA MET A 206 3.03 12.53 7.68
C MET A 206 3.27 11.05 7.99
N LYS A 207 2.45 10.20 7.37
CA LYS A 207 2.49 8.74 7.51
C LYS A 207 2.60 8.11 6.13
N CYS A 208 3.56 7.23 5.97
CA CYS A 208 3.67 6.33 4.84
C CYS A 208 3.35 4.93 5.31
N ARG A 209 2.32 4.31 4.70
CA ARG A 209 2.09 2.89 4.85
C ARG A 209 3.17 2.12 4.10
N LEU A 210 3.85 1.25 4.82
CA LEU A 210 4.73 0.27 4.23
C LEU A 210 3.91 -0.98 4.00
N ILE A 211 3.83 -1.38 2.74
CA ILE A 211 3.25 -2.66 2.38
C ILE A 211 4.34 -3.67 2.71
N THR A 212 4.29 -4.25 3.91
CA THR A 212 5.20 -5.33 4.26
C THR A 212 4.88 -6.49 3.34
N ARG A 213 5.92 -7.08 2.74
CA ARG A 213 5.81 -8.44 2.21
C ARG A 213 5.30 -9.28 3.36
N HIS A 214 4.41 -10.24 3.08
CA HIS A 214 4.29 -11.36 4.01
C HIS A 214 5.73 -11.80 4.33
N PRO A 215 6.16 -11.91 5.61
CA PRO A 215 7.27 -12.81 5.86
C PRO A 215 6.86 -14.09 5.13
N PRO A 216 7.69 -14.65 4.22
CA PRO A 216 7.36 -15.92 3.60
C PRO A 216 7.06 -16.82 4.79
N SER A 217 5.79 -17.15 4.98
CA SER A 217 5.42 -17.96 6.11
C SER A 217 6.18 -19.23 5.83
N SER A 218 7.18 -19.50 6.65
CA SER A 218 8.06 -20.66 6.53
C SER A 218 7.27 -21.98 6.67
N SER A 219 5.95 -21.86 6.80
CA SER A 219 4.95 -22.90 6.90
C SER A 219 3.63 -22.57 6.17
N SER A 220 3.55 -21.62 5.22
CA SER A 220 2.43 -21.71 4.26
C SER A 220 2.72 -22.87 3.32
N SER A 221 2.41 -24.07 3.79
CA SER A 221 1.64 -24.96 2.93
C SER A 221 0.63 -24.05 2.24
N SER A 222 0.70 -23.96 0.91
CA SER A 222 -0.47 -23.54 0.18
C SER A 222 -1.53 -24.51 0.65
N LEU A 223 -2.36 -24.10 1.59
CA LEU A 223 -3.69 -24.64 1.73
C LEU A 223 -4.35 -24.26 0.40
N ARG A 224 -3.99 -25.00 -0.66
CA ARG A 224 -5.04 -25.52 -1.54
C ARG A 224 -6.06 -26.02 -0.54
N PRO A 225 -7.34 -25.65 -0.64
CA PRO A 225 -8.36 -26.30 0.16
C PRO A 225 -8.24 -27.79 -0.14
N GLU A 226 -7.39 -28.49 0.63
CA GLU A 226 -7.20 -29.91 0.58
C GLU A 226 -8.55 -30.42 1.04
N SER A 227 -9.34 -30.90 0.09
CA SER A 227 -10.50 -31.76 0.31
C SER A 227 -11.66 -31.19 1.14
N PHE A 228 -11.65 -29.92 1.58
CA PHE A 228 -12.73 -29.40 2.45
C PHE A 228 -14.06 -29.11 1.73
N ILE A 229 -14.16 -29.43 0.45
CA ILE A 229 -15.38 -29.23 -0.34
C ILE A 229 -15.62 -30.45 -1.25
N TYR A 230 -15.68 -31.63 -0.66
CA TYR A 230 -16.38 -32.76 -1.30
C TYR A 230 -17.07 -33.64 -0.27
N GLU A 231 -17.59 -33.09 0.85
CA GLU A 231 -18.24 -33.96 1.85
C GLU A 231 -19.25 -33.28 2.78
N LYS A 232 -19.81 -32.14 2.37
CA LYS A 232 -21.15 -31.74 2.84
C LYS A 232 -22.12 -31.95 1.67
N GLU A 233 -22.51 -33.21 1.49
CA GLU A 233 -23.67 -33.66 0.71
C GLU A 233 -24.03 -32.82 -0.53
N GLY A 234 -23.22 -32.92 -1.60
CA GLY A 234 -23.69 -32.81 -2.98
C GLY A 234 -24.27 -31.49 -3.51
N CYS A 235 -24.33 -30.41 -2.74
CA CYS A 235 -25.13 -29.23 -3.13
C CYS A 235 -24.34 -27.97 -3.49
N TRP A 236 -23.02 -27.96 -3.63
CA TRP A 236 -22.30 -26.73 -4.00
C TRP A 236 -21.45 -26.88 -5.26
N LYS A 237 -21.44 -25.85 -6.09
CA LYS A 237 -20.57 -25.75 -7.27
C LYS A 237 -19.67 -24.54 -7.15
N PHE A 238 -18.38 -24.74 -7.39
CA PHE A 238 -17.35 -23.72 -7.22
C PHE A 238 -16.60 -23.47 -8.52
N LEU A 239 -16.12 -22.24 -8.64
CA LEU A 239 -15.20 -21.81 -9.68
C LEU A 239 -13.94 -22.68 -9.64
N ASN A 240 -13.55 -23.21 -10.81
CA ASN A 240 -12.42 -24.14 -10.99
C ASN A 240 -12.43 -25.40 -10.10
N GLY A 241 -13.61 -25.85 -9.64
CA GLY A 241 -13.77 -27.15 -8.96
C GLY A 241 -13.13 -27.26 -7.57
N GLY A 242 -12.58 -26.17 -7.01
CA GLY A 242 -11.89 -26.20 -5.71
C GLY A 242 -11.83 -24.88 -4.96
N GLY A 243 -12.50 -23.82 -5.44
CA GLY A 243 -12.47 -22.50 -4.79
C GLY A 243 -11.18 -21.71 -5.06
N LEU A 244 -11.19 -20.43 -4.73
CA LEU A 244 -10.05 -19.53 -4.97
C LEU A 244 -8.94 -19.77 -3.96
N ARG A 245 -7.70 -19.51 -4.37
CA ARG A 245 -6.60 -19.31 -3.43
C ARG A 245 -6.88 -18.05 -2.62
N SER A 246 -7.32 -18.23 -1.38
CA SER A 246 -7.53 -17.12 -0.46
C SER A 246 -6.19 -16.49 -0.08
N GLU A 247 -6.16 -15.15 -0.06
CA GLU A 247 -5.00 -14.37 0.34
C GLU A 247 -5.38 -13.52 1.55
N LEU A 248 -4.59 -13.61 2.63
CA LEU A 248 -4.84 -12.77 3.80
C LEU A 248 -4.47 -11.32 3.48
N GLN A 249 -5.42 -10.43 3.76
CA GLN A 249 -5.24 -9.00 3.64
C GLN A 249 -4.16 -8.54 4.62
N ILE A 250 -3.24 -7.71 4.13
CA ILE A 250 -2.31 -6.95 4.97
C ILE A 250 -2.68 -5.48 4.85
N GLY A 251 -3.30 -4.95 5.90
CA GLY A 251 -3.78 -3.57 5.93
C GLY A 251 -4.87 -3.28 4.90
N PRO A 252 -5.28 -2.04 4.64
CA PRO A 252 -5.30 -1.48 3.29
C PRO A 252 -6.31 -2.05 2.29
N SER A 253 -5.96 -3.24 1.85
CA SER A 253 -5.87 -3.55 0.44
C SER A 253 -6.94 -4.56 0.01
N CYS A 254 -8.11 -4.58 0.66
CA CYS A 254 -9.14 -5.60 0.39
C CYS A 254 -9.52 -5.68 -1.09
N GLY A 255 -9.65 -4.54 -1.79
CA GLY A 255 -9.91 -4.53 -3.24
C GLY A 255 -8.80 -5.18 -4.08
N VAL A 256 -7.53 -4.86 -3.83
CA VAL A 256 -6.39 -5.52 -4.52
C VAL A 256 -6.28 -6.98 -4.14
N ALA A 257 -6.54 -7.31 -2.89
CA ALA A 257 -6.51 -8.69 -2.43
C ALA A 257 -7.61 -9.52 -3.12
N ALA A 258 -8.83 -8.98 -3.24
CA ALA A 258 -9.92 -9.60 -4.00
C ALA A 258 -9.56 -9.76 -5.49
N LEU A 259 -9.00 -8.72 -6.11
CA LEU A 259 -8.52 -8.78 -7.49
C LEU A 259 -7.41 -9.82 -7.66
N TYR A 260 -6.50 -9.90 -6.71
CA TYR A 260 -5.43 -10.90 -6.72
C TYR A 260 -5.96 -12.33 -6.55
N MET A 261 -6.96 -12.56 -5.70
CA MET A 261 -7.64 -13.85 -5.59
C MET A 261 -8.21 -14.27 -6.95
N CYS A 262 -8.80 -13.32 -7.69
CA CYS A 262 -9.29 -13.55 -9.05
C CYS A 262 -8.16 -13.89 -10.04
N LEU A 263 -7.07 -13.13 -10.02
CA LEU A 263 -5.92 -13.36 -10.91
C LEU A 263 -5.18 -14.68 -10.63
N SER A 264 -5.31 -15.19 -9.41
CA SER A 264 -4.74 -16.44 -8.97
C SER A 264 -5.48 -17.67 -9.51
N LEU A 265 -6.67 -17.51 -10.10
CA LEU A 265 -7.43 -18.59 -10.72
C LEU A 265 -6.64 -19.36 -11.79
N ASN A 266 -5.74 -18.65 -12.48
CA ASN A 266 -5.03 -19.16 -13.66
C ASN A 266 -3.53 -19.37 -13.41
N GLU A 267 -3.04 -19.22 -12.17
CA GLU A 267 -1.60 -19.30 -11.89
C GLU A 267 -1.20 -20.45 -10.97
N ASN A 268 -0.21 -21.23 -11.42
CA ASN A 268 0.37 -22.31 -10.63
C ASN A 268 1.55 -21.89 -9.73
N SER A 269 2.16 -20.69 -9.87
CA SER A 269 3.45 -20.45 -9.18
C SER A 269 3.97 -19.01 -8.96
N GLY A 270 3.22 -17.92 -9.24
CA GLY A 270 3.79 -16.55 -9.25
C GLY A 270 3.21 -15.48 -8.30
N GLY A 271 2.14 -15.77 -7.58
CA GLY A 271 1.16 -14.71 -7.26
C GLY A 271 1.58 -13.56 -6.32
N SER A 272 2.50 -13.75 -5.36
CA SER A 272 2.84 -12.67 -4.41
C SER A 272 3.37 -11.39 -5.07
N LYS A 273 4.07 -11.51 -6.21
CA LYS A 273 4.63 -10.36 -6.92
C LYS A 273 3.54 -9.53 -7.62
N ILE A 274 2.53 -10.19 -8.19
CA ILE A 274 1.42 -9.53 -8.89
C ILE A 274 0.61 -8.65 -7.95
N ARG A 275 0.37 -9.11 -6.72
CA ARG A 275 -0.33 -8.32 -5.71
C ARG A 275 0.43 -7.04 -5.35
N GLU A 276 1.74 -7.15 -5.12
CA GLU A 276 2.61 -6.00 -4.85
C GLU A 276 2.59 -5.01 -6.02
N ASP A 277 2.76 -5.53 -7.24
CA ASP A 277 2.79 -4.74 -8.46
C ASP A 277 1.45 -4.00 -8.68
N LEU A 278 0.30 -4.65 -8.45
CA LEU A 278 -1.02 -4.03 -8.55
C LEU A 278 -1.21 -2.91 -7.52
N LEU A 279 -0.79 -3.12 -6.28
CA LEU A 279 -0.94 -2.10 -5.24
C LEU A 279 -0.02 -0.90 -5.50
N LEU A 280 1.25 -1.15 -5.88
CA LEU A 280 2.17 -0.09 -6.28
C LEU A 280 1.61 0.69 -7.47
N ARG A 281 1.12 -0.02 -8.49
CA ARG A 281 0.54 0.60 -9.67
C ARG A 281 -0.71 1.44 -9.35
N GLY A 282 -1.59 0.95 -8.49
CA GLY A 282 -2.74 1.71 -8.04
C GLY A 282 -2.36 2.97 -7.28
N ILE A 283 -1.28 2.93 -6.51
CA ILE A 283 -0.75 4.13 -5.85
C ILE A 283 -0.13 5.11 -6.86
N GLU A 284 0.71 4.63 -7.78
CA GLU A 284 1.31 5.45 -8.85
C GLU A 284 0.26 6.18 -9.69
N LEU A 285 -0.84 5.50 -9.99
CA LEU A 285 -1.95 6.04 -10.77
C LEU A 285 -2.92 6.90 -9.95
N ASN A 286 -2.63 7.12 -8.65
CA ASN A 286 -3.51 7.82 -7.70
C ASN A 286 -4.94 7.23 -7.63
N LEU A 287 -5.07 5.92 -7.82
CA LEU A 287 -6.35 5.18 -7.78
C LEU A 287 -6.73 4.75 -6.36
N THR A 288 -5.85 4.98 -5.37
CA THR A 288 -6.03 4.52 -3.98
C THR A 288 -5.94 5.66 -2.98
N ILE A 289 -6.63 5.48 -1.86
CA ILE A 289 -6.46 6.30 -0.66
C ILE A 289 -5.83 5.42 0.41
N ASP A 290 -4.55 5.64 0.73
CA ASP A 290 -3.79 4.84 1.71
C ASP A 290 -3.70 3.34 1.39
N GLY A 291 -3.79 2.99 0.10
CA GLY A 291 -3.83 1.61 -0.39
C GLY A 291 -5.24 0.99 -0.36
N GLU A 292 -6.26 1.74 0.08
CA GLU A 292 -7.66 1.35 0.01
C GLU A 292 -8.22 1.67 -1.39
N PHE A 293 -8.97 0.71 -1.94
CA PHE A 293 -9.73 0.86 -3.17
C PHE A 293 -11.21 0.88 -2.80
N PHE A 294 -11.81 2.06 -2.85
CA PHE A 294 -13.24 2.23 -2.58
C PHE A 294 -14.07 2.32 -3.85
N SER A 295 -13.43 2.62 -4.97
CA SER A 295 -14.09 2.81 -6.25
C SER A 295 -13.89 1.60 -7.17
N ILE A 296 -15.02 1.10 -7.68
CA ILE A 296 -15.06 0.06 -8.70
C ILE A 296 -14.43 0.53 -10.02
N HIS A 297 -14.59 1.81 -10.35
CA HIS A 297 -13.93 2.44 -11.49
C HIS A 297 -12.42 2.44 -11.35
N ASN A 298 -11.93 2.73 -10.14
CA ASN A 298 -10.49 2.70 -9.88
C ASN A 298 -9.92 1.29 -9.97
N LEU A 299 -10.66 0.26 -9.52
CA LEU A 299 -10.26 -1.13 -9.73
C LEU A 299 -10.25 -1.52 -11.22
N LYS A 300 -11.29 -1.16 -11.98
CA LYS A 300 -11.33 -1.36 -13.45
C LYS A 300 -10.12 -0.71 -14.13
N LYS A 301 -9.89 0.58 -13.86
CA LYS A 301 -8.73 1.34 -14.39
C LYS A 301 -7.39 0.70 -14.00
N LEU A 302 -7.28 0.14 -12.80
CA LEU A 302 -6.08 -0.57 -12.37
C LEU A 302 -5.84 -1.83 -13.21
N ILE A 303 -6.88 -2.64 -13.43
CA ILE A 303 -6.78 -3.87 -14.23
C ILE A 303 -6.35 -3.54 -15.66
N GLU A 304 -7.07 -2.62 -16.30
CA GLU A 304 -6.81 -2.16 -17.68
C GLU A 304 -5.39 -1.60 -17.86
N ARG A 305 -4.77 -1.08 -16.80
CA ARG A 305 -3.42 -0.49 -16.81
C ARG A 305 -2.35 -1.39 -16.18
N SER A 306 -2.66 -2.65 -15.97
CA SER A 306 -1.74 -3.65 -15.42
C SER A 306 -1.64 -4.86 -16.36
N SER A 307 -0.67 -5.73 -16.12
CA SER A 307 -0.55 -7.01 -16.81
C SER A 307 -1.75 -7.94 -16.57
N ALA A 308 -2.63 -7.62 -15.62
CA ALA A 308 -3.89 -8.33 -15.43
C ALA A 308 -4.82 -8.25 -16.65
N SER A 309 -4.73 -7.18 -17.44
CA SER A 309 -5.52 -6.98 -18.67
C SER A 309 -5.29 -8.08 -19.71
N GLU A 310 -4.12 -8.71 -19.72
CA GLU A 310 -3.82 -9.85 -20.62
C GLU A 310 -4.62 -11.10 -20.22
N LYS A 311 -4.91 -11.27 -18.93
CA LYS A 311 -5.65 -12.43 -18.40
C LYS A 311 -7.17 -12.22 -18.42
N PHE A 312 -7.58 -10.99 -18.16
CA PHE A 312 -8.97 -10.58 -18.20
C PHE A 312 -9.11 -9.50 -19.26
N PRO A 313 -9.19 -9.89 -20.55
CA PRO A 313 -9.25 -8.94 -21.67
C PRO A 313 -10.49 -8.04 -21.62
N ARG A 314 -11.50 -8.39 -20.82
CA ARG A 314 -12.63 -7.51 -20.52
C ARG A 314 -12.87 -7.45 -19.01
N SER A 315 -12.93 -6.22 -18.50
CA SER A 315 -13.40 -5.90 -17.15
C SER A 315 -14.57 -4.93 -17.25
N LEU A 316 -15.74 -5.32 -16.74
CA LEU A 316 -16.98 -4.57 -16.89
C LEU A 316 -17.50 -4.14 -15.51
N ILE A 317 -17.92 -2.88 -15.42
CA ILE A 317 -18.76 -2.43 -14.30
C ILE A 317 -20.17 -2.81 -14.67
N TYR A 318 -20.81 -3.56 -13.79
CA TYR A 318 -22.14 -4.10 -14.04
C TYR A 318 -22.99 -3.84 -12.80
N PRO A 319 -24.29 -3.50 -12.95
CA PRO A 319 -25.23 -3.59 -11.85
C PRO A 319 -25.12 -4.96 -11.18
N PHE A 320 -25.51 -5.11 -9.91
CA PHE A 320 -25.45 -6.42 -9.27
C PHE A 320 -26.07 -7.52 -10.17
N PRO A 321 -25.29 -8.53 -10.61
CA PRO A 321 -25.78 -9.47 -11.61
C PRO A 321 -26.92 -10.32 -11.07
N ASP A 322 -27.85 -10.72 -11.96
CA ASP A 322 -28.90 -11.66 -11.59
C ASP A 322 -28.28 -13.00 -11.17
N PHE A 323 -28.92 -13.74 -10.26
CA PHE A 323 -28.38 -15.02 -9.77
C PHE A 323 -28.02 -15.99 -10.91
N LYS A 324 -28.86 -16.04 -11.94
CA LYS A 324 -28.61 -16.83 -13.16
C LYS A 324 -27.35 -16.39 -13.92
N ASP A 325 -27.06 -15.09 -13.98
CA ASP A 325 -25.84 -14.57 -14.62
C ASP A 325 -24.60 -15.03 -13.82
N ILE A 326 -24.67 -14.97 -12.48
CA ILE A 326 -23.59 -15.45 -11.60
C ILE A 326 -23.33 -16.95 -11.81
N VAL A 327 -24.40 -17.76 -11.82
CA VAL A 327 -24.32 -19.20 -12.08
C VAL A 327 -23.66 -19.47 -13.43
N ASN A 328 -24.07 -18.78 -14.49
CA ASN A 328 -23.48 -18.96 -15.82
C ASN A 328 -21.98 -18.62 -15.86
N ILE A 329 -21.55 -17.55 -15.17
CA ILE A 329 -20.13 -17.17 -15.08
C ILE A 329 -19.31 -18.27 -14.38
N ILE A 330 -19.82 -18.80 -13.28
CA ILE A 330 -19.15 -19.87 -12.51
C ILE A 330 -19.11 -21.17 -13.33
N ASP A 331 -20.23 -21.55 -13.95
CA ASP A 331 -20.37 -22.80 -14.70
C ASP A 331 -19.45 -22.90 -15.90
N LEU A 332 -19.27 -21.78 -16.60
CA LEU A 332 -18.40 -21.69 -17.76
C LEU A 332 -16.92 -21.51 -17.38
N ASN A 333 -16.60 -21.38 -16.08
CA ASN A 333 -15.27 -20.96 -15.58
C ASN A 333 -14.70 -19.77 -16.38
N SER A 334 -15.59 -18.89 -16.80
CA SER A 334 -15.29 -17.90 -17.83
C SER A 334 -14.93 -16.53 -17.25
N GLY A 335 -14.89 -16.43 -15.92
CA GLY A 335 -14.63 -15.19 -15.23
C GLY A 335 -14.88 -15.28 -13.74
N CYS A 336 -14.91 -14.12 -13.11
CA CYS A 336 -15.21 -13.98 -11.69
C CYS A 336 -15.90 -12.64 -11.42
N THR A 337 -16.72 -12.63 -10.38
CA THR A 337 -17.47 -11.45 -9.93
C THR A 337 -16.85 -10.91 -8.65
N LEU A 338 -16.24 -9.73 -8.72
CA LEU A 338 -15.86 -8.97 -7.53
C LEU A 338 -17.04 -8.13 -7.09
N VAL A 339 -17.35 -8.26 -5.81
CA VAL A 339 -18.51 -7.62 -5.18
C VAL A 339 -18.06 -6.84 -3.95
N PRO A 340 -18.32 -5.53 -3.89
CA PRO A 340 -18.22 -4.80 -2.64
C PRO A 340 -19.48 -5.04 -1.80
N PHE A 341 -19.33 -5.26 -0.49
CA PHE A 341 -20.42 -5.48 0.47
C PHE A 341 -20.03 -4.99 1.86
N ASP A 342 -21.00 -4.76 2.76
CA ASP A 342 -20.71 -4.50 4.18
C ASP A 342 -20.47 -5.79 4.95
N VAL A 343 -19.39 -5.85 5.74
CA VAL A 343 -19.01 -7.04 6.52
C VAL A 343 -19.36 -6.91 8.01
N LEU A 344 -19.84 -8.01 8.60
CA LEU A 344 -19.95 -8.20 10.05
C LEU A 344 -19.36 -9.55 10.45
N GLY A 345 -18.20 -9.52 11.12
CA GLY A 345 -17.44 -10.74 11.37
C GLY A 345 -16.99 -11.37 10.06
N ASN A 346 -17.50 -12.57 9.76
CA ASN A 346 -17.22 -13.29 8.52
C ASN A 346 -18.39 -13.23 7.51
N GLY A 347 -19.46 -12.47 7.76
CA GLY A 347 -20.67 -12.50 6.94
C GLY A 347 -21.06 -11.13 6.37
N VAL A 348 -22.15 -11.13 5.60
CA VAL A 348 -22.74 -9.92 5.00
C VAL A 348 -23.63 -9.21 6.01
N THR A 349 -23.65 -7.88 5.96
CA THR A 349 -24.57 -7.05 6.74
C THR A 349 -25.01 -5.81 5.94
N LEU A 350 -25.91 -5.01 6.51
CA LEU A 350 -26.42 -3.77 5.92
C LEU A 350 -26.02 -2.59 6.83
N ARG A 351 -24.85 -1.99 6.58
CA ARG A 351 -24.28 -0.91 7.40
C ARG A 351 -24.03 0.36 6.61
N SER A 352 -24.66 0.51 5.45
CA SER A 352 -24.57 1.67 4.56
C SER A 352 -23.13 2.09 4.24
N GLY A 353 -22.24 1.12 4.07
CA GLY A 353 -20.83 1.29 3.71
C GLY A 353 -19.88 1.58 4.87
N ASN A 354 -20.36 1.59 6.12
CA ASN A 354 -19.50 1.83 7.30
C ASN A 354 -18.51 0.69 7.59
N SER A 355 -18.70 -0.47 6.95
CA SER A 355 -17.87 -1.66 7.05
C SER A 355 -17.66 -2.27 5.67
N SER A 356 -17.55 -1.44 4.65
CA SER A 356 -17.42 -1.91 3.27
C SER A 356 -16.15 -2.74 3.08
N HIS A 357 -16.31 -3.81 2.31
CA HIS A 357 -15.28 -4.79 2.03
C HIS A 357 -15.43 -5.32 0.60
N TRP A 358 -14.39 -5.96 0.08
CA TRP A 358 -14.42 -6.61 -1.24
C TRP A 358 -14.38 -8.11 -1.09
N GLY A 359 -15.27 -8.79 -1.79
CA GLY A 359 -15.31 -10.24 -1.90
C GLY A 359 -15.30 -10.68 -3.36
N VAL A 360 -15.05 -11.97 -3.55
CA VAL A 360 -15.17 -12.65 -4.83
C VAL A 360 -16.23 -13.74 -4.67
N ILE A 361 -17.24 -13.70 -5.54
CA ILE A 361 -18.24 -14.77 -5.62
C ILE A 361 -17.55 -15.95 -6.32
N SER A 362 -17.41 -17.05 -5.60
CA SER A 362 -16.56 -18.19 -5.99
C SER A 362 -17.31 -19.52 -6.04
N GLY A 363 -18.57 -19.54 -5.63
CA GLY A 363 -19.44 -20.70 -5.76
C GLY A 363 -20.89 -20.35 -5.50
N TYR A 364 -21.77 -21.32 -5.75
CA TYR A 364 -23.19 -21.25 -5.47
C TYR A 364 -23.73 -22.61 -5.05
N GLU A 365 -24.87 -22.60 -4.35
CA GLU A 365 -25.55 -23.81 -3.91
C GLU A 365 -26.60 -24.25 -4.93
N LEU A 366 -26.60 -25.53 -5.28
CA LEU A 366 -27.59 -26.18 -6.12
C LEU A 366 -28.96 -26.16 -5.42
N ASN A 367 -30.00 -25.81 -6.16
CA ASN A 367 -31.38 -25.75 -5.67
C ASN A 367 -31.66 -24.69 -4.59
N SER A 368 -30.75 -23.73 -4.39
CA SER A 368 -31.00 -22.55 -3.56
C SER A 368 -30.38 -21.32 -4.21
N GLU A 369 -30.77 -20.12 -3.76
CA GLU A 369 -30.15 -18.86 -4.19
C GLU A 369 -29.07 -18.41 -3.21
N ARG A 370 -28.21 -19.36 -2.79
CA ARG A 370 -27.10 -19.09 -1.87
C ARG A 370 -25.79 -19.07 -2.63
N LEU A 371 -24.95 -18.11 -2.24
CA LEU A 371 -23.65 -17.85 -2.82
C LEU A 371 -22.56 -18.17 -1.82
N TYR A 372 -21.40 -18.55 -2.34
CA TYR A 372 -20.19 -18.69 -1.57
C TYR A 372 -19.22 -17.57 -1.94
N VAL A 373 -18.85 -16.77 -0.96
CA VAL A 373 -18.05 -15.56 -1.13
C VAL A 373 -16.75 -15.70 -0.37
N GLN A 374 -15.64 -15.46 -1.04
CA GLN A 374 -14.31 -15.39 -0.44
C GLN A 374 -13.87 -13.94 -0.33
N HIS A 375 -13.30 -13.55 0.81
CA HIS A 375 -12.79 -12.20 1.01
C HIS A 375 -11.48 -12.24 1.78
N SER A 376 -10.71 -11.15 1.66
CA SER A 376 -9.32 -11.16 2.09
C SER A 376 -9.11 -11.20 3.61
N GLN A 377 -10.17 -11.06 4.42
CA GLN A 377 -10.07 -11.21 5.88
C GLN A 377 -10.35 -12.63 6.38
N ASN A 378 -10.95 -13.49 5.55
CA ASN A 378 -11.30 -14.85 5.93
C ASN A 378 -10.92 -15.84 4.82
N LEU A 379 -9.88 -16.62 5.10
CA LEU A 379 -9.35 -17.60 4.14
C LEU A 379 -10.36 -18.71 3.79
N LYS A 380 -11.37 -18.94 4.62
CA LYS A 380 -12.35 -20.01 4.45
C LYS A 380 -13.61 -19.57 3.70
N GLY A 381 -13.70 -18.33 3.25
CA GLY A 381 -14.94 -17.77 2.69
C GLY A 381 -16.13 -17.87 3.64
N PHE A 382 -17.32 -17.58 3.13
CA PHE A 382 -18.58 -17.73 3.84
C PHE A 382 -19.73 -17.94 2.85
N GLU A 383 -20.82 -18.48 3.36
CA GLU A 383 -22.08 -18.65 2.62
C GLU A 383 -23.00 -17.46 2.90
N CYS A 384 -23.69 -16.94 1.88
CA CYS A 384 -24.70 -15.90 2.06
C CYS A 384 -25.86 -16.05 1.08
N GLU A 385 -27.01 -15.53 1.45
CA GLU A 385 -28.15 -15.40 0.54
C GLU A 385 -27.85 -14.36 -0.54
N TYR A 386 -28.25 -14.66 -1.78
CA TYR A 386 -28.09 -13.78 -2.93
C TYR A 386 -28.73 -12.39 -2.69
N GLU A 387 -29.98 -12.37 -2.22
CA GLU A 387 -30.70 -11.11 -1.97
C GLU A 387 -30.02 -10.24 -0.91
N LEU A 388 -29.51 -10.85 0.17
CA LEU A 388 -28.78 -10.12 1.21
C LEU A 388 -27.48 -9.49 0.66
N LEU A 389 -26.73 -10.24 -0.16
CA LEU A 389 -25.50 -9.73 -0.77
C LEU A 389 -25.80 -8.60 -1.77
N LYS A 390 -26.85 -8.75 -2.57
CA LYS A 390 -27.35 -7.74 -3.50
C LYS A 390 -27.77 -6.48 -2.78
N GLU A 391 -28.57 -6.60 -1.71
CA GLU A 391 -29.00 -5.47 -0.91
C GLU A 391 -27.81 -4.77 -0.26
N SER A 392 -26.87 -5.53 0.31
CA SER A 392 -25.64 -5.00 0.91
C SER A 392 -24.79 -4.22 -0.08
N ASN A 393 -24.67 -4.69 -1.32
CA ASN A 393 -23.99 -4.00 -2.40
C ASN A 393 -24.72 -2.72 -2.84
N ASN A 394 -26.05 -2.81 -3.02
CA ASN A 394 -26.88 -1.70 -3.50
C ASN A 394 -26.92 -0.49 -2.54
N GLN A 395 -26.79 -0.73 -1.24
CA GLN A 395 -26.72 0.34 -0.24
C GLN A 395 -25.32 0.94 -0.05
N LEU A 396 -24.29 0.48 -0.78
CA LEU A 396 -22.96 1.08 -0.73
C LEU A 396 -22.89 2.40 -1.51
N TYR A 397 -22.01 3.27 -1.03
CA TYR A 397 -21.62 4.50 -1.69
C TYR A 397 -20.13 4.37 -2.06
N GLU A 398 -19.72 4.97 -3.19
CA GLU A 398 -18.36 4.84 -3.75
C GLU A 398 -17.25 5.27 -2.77
N CYS A 399 -17.59 6.04 -1.74
CA CYS A 399 -16.67 6.40 -0.67
C CYS A 399 -17.31 6.19 0.70
N GLY A 400 -16.59 5.45 1.55
CA GLY A 400 -16.96 5.29 2.96
C GLY A 400 -17.14 6.66 3.63
N ARG A 401 -17.97 6.72 4.66
CA ARG A 401 -18.35 7.99 5.32
C ARG A 401 -17.16 8.87 5.71
N LYS A 402 -16.01 8.26 6.03
CA LYS A 402 -14.72 8.92 6.34
C LYS A 402 -14.15 9.78 5.21
N TYR A 403 -14.56 9.55 3.96
CA TYR A 403 -14.07 10.24 2.77
C TYR A 403 -15.13 11.10 2.09
N LYS A 404 -16.36 11.17 2.64
CA LYS A 404 -17.45 11.97 2.07
C LYS A 404 -17.04 13.43 1.84
N ASP A 405 -16.30 14.01 2.79
CA ASP A 405 -15.86 15.40 2.71
C ASP A 405 -14.80 15.61 1.61
N LYS A 406 -13.98 14.60 1.30
CA LYS A 406 -12.96 14.68 0.24
C LYS A 406 -13.53 14.48 -1.16
N VAL A 407 -14.66 13.80 -1.27
CA VAL A 407 -15.31 13.47 -2.56
C VAL A 407 -16.23 14.62 -3.01
N ALA A 408 -16.76 15.39 -2.05
CA ALA A 408 -17.48 16.62 -2.35
C ALA A 408 -16.65 17.63 -3.17
N GLU A 409 -15.32 17.58 -3.07
CA GLU A 409 -14.42 18.44 -3.84
C GLU A 409 -14.22 17.98 -5.30
N THR A 410 -14.43 16.70 -5.62
CA THR A 410 -14.10 16.12 -6.94
C THR A 410 -15.29 16.00 -7.90
N GLY A 411 -16.50 16.32 -7.47
CA GLY A 411 -17.64 16.57 -8.36
C GLY A 411 -18.32 15.36 -9.01
N GLU A 412 -17.78 14.14 -8.91
CA GLU A 412 -18.42 12.91 -9.40
C GLU A 412 -18.64 11.93 -8.24
N MET A 413 -19.89 11.77 -7.84
CA MET A 413 -20.36 10.65 -7.03
C MET A 413 -21.24 9.79 -7.93
N ASP A 414 -20.69 8.72 -8.50
CA ASP A 414 -21.56 7.72 -9.10
C ASP A 414 -20.91 6.35 -9.06
N LEU A 415 -21.43 5.48 -8.19
CA LEU A 415 -22.32 4.40 -8.62
C LEU A 415 -22.71 3.58 -7.38
N LYS A 416 -24.00 3.62 -7.02
CA LYS A 416 -24.59 2.71 -6.02
C LYS A 416 -24.74 1.32 -6.66
N GLY A 417 -24.36 0.26 -5.97
CA GLY A 417 -24.82 -1.10 -6.33
C GLY A 417 -24.18 -1.75 -7.56
N ASN A 418 -22.89 -1.54 -7.78
CA ASN A 418 -22.17 -2.18 -8.88
C ASN A 418 -21.17 -3.26 -8.43
N CYS A 419 -20.98 -4.22 -9.32
CA CYS A 419 -20.00 -5.29 -9.27
C CYS A 419 -19.01 -5.17 -10.43
N LEU A 420 -17.81 -5.70 -10.25
CA LEU A 420 -16.78 -5.73 -11.28
C LEU A 420 -16.68 -7.16 -11.81
N LEU A 421 -17.12 -7.34 -13.05
CA LEU A 421 -17.04 -8.61 -13.76
C LEU A 421 -15.70 -8.67 -14.50
N LEU A 422 -14.89 -9.67 -14.19
CA LEU A 422 -13.67 -9.98 -14.92
C LEU A 422 -13.93 -11.19 -15.80
N LEU A 423 -13.83 -11.00 -17.11
CA LEU A 423 -14.15 -12.03 -18.10
C LEU A 423 -12.87 -12.51 -18.78
N ASN A 424 -12.72 -13.83 -18.86
CA ASN A 424 -11.69 -14.50 -19.62
C ASN A 424 -12.07 -14.54 -21.12
N SER A 425 -11.09 -14.73 -22.00
CA SER A 425 -11.27 -14.72 -23.46
C SER A 425 -12.30 -15.73 -23.97
N ALA A 426 -12.50 -16.86 -23.27
CA ALA A 426 -13.43 -17.92 -23.66
C ALA A 426 -14.90 -17.49 -23.84
N LEU A 427 -15.36 -16.46 -23.13
CA LEU A 427 -16.74 -15.93 -23.28
C LEU A 427 -16.89 -14.91 -24.42
N LEU A 428 -15.77 -14.42 -24.97
CA LEU A 428 -15.82 -13.37 -25.99
C LEU A 428 -16.22 -13.93 -27.36
N ASP A 429 -15.95 -15.22 -27.58
CA ASP A 429 -16.16 -15.87 -28.87
C ASP A 429 -17.56 -16.47 -29.02
N ASP A 430 -18.21 -16.88 -27.91
CA ASP A 430 -19.49 -17.62 -27.93
C ASP A 430 -20.76 -16.76 -27.72
N GLY A 431 -20.67 -15.44 -27.84
CA GLY A 431 -21.87 -14.61 -27.99
C GLY A 431 -22.52 -14.16 -26.69
N TYR A 432 -21.74 -13.68 -25.71
CA TYR A 432 -22.25 -12.76 -24.67
C TYR A 432 -22.62 -11.38 -25.29
N LYS A 433 -23.47 -11.39 -26.32
CA LYS A 433 -24.14 -10.23 -26.90
C LYS A 433 -25.48 -10.07 -26.19
N ASN A 434 -25.44 -9.65 -24.92
CA ASN A 434 -26.68 -9.26 -24.26
C ASN A 434 -27.00 -7.82 -24.70
N GLU A 435 -27.68 -7.70 -25.85
CA GLU A 435 -27.91 -6.45 -26.60
C GLU A 435 -28.70 -5.37 -25.84
N ASN A 436 -29.15 -5.62 -24.61
CA ASN A 436 -30.03 -4.72 -23.85
C ASN A 436 -29.52 -4.26 -22.48
N LYS A 437 -28.29 -4.60 -22.08
CA LYS A 437 -27.69 -4.02 -20.87
C LYS A 437 -26.51 -3.17 -21.32
N GLN A 438 -26.69 -1.86 -21.33
CA GLN A 438 -25.60 -0.90 -21.58
C GLN A 438 -24.44 -1.27 -20.66
N ILE A 439 -23.36 -1.71 -21.27
CA ILE A 439 -22.04 -1.74 -20.64
C ILE A 439 -21.71 -0.25 -20.42
N ILE A 440 -21.86 0.23 -19.19
CA ILE A 440 -21.50 1.59 -18.80
C ILE A 440 -19.98 1.74 -18.82
#